data_AF-A0A0S9D136-F1
#
_entry.id   AF-A0A0S9D136-F1
#
_cell.length_a   1.000
_cell.length_b   1.000
_cell.length_c   1.000
_cell.angle_alpha   90.00
_cell.angle_beta   90.00
_cell.angle_gamma   90.00
#
_symmetry.space_group_name_H-M   'P 1'
#
loop_
_entity.id
_entity.type
_entity.pdbx_description
1 polymer ?
#
loop_
_entity_poly.entity_id
_entity_poly.type
_entity_poly.pdbx_seq_one_letter_code
_entity_poly.pdbx_strand_id
1 'polypeptide(L)'
;MVGHYDRRLNTIYIDPRTSCRTQRCTIVHELIHWEDDDGPCANDWLNNKRELRVEAETARRLISIDAVVDGLLWCIDHSELAEHWDVDVHLVMLRLEVLTDEEQDIITFFVDAEEEFIVA
;
A
#
# COMPACT_ATOMS: atom_id res chain seq x y z
N MET A 1 5.18 10.00 -0.84
CA MET A 1 6.31 9.49 -0.02
C MET A 1 7.48 10.45 -0.12
N VAL A 2 8.49 10.33 0.77
CA VAL A 2 9.62 11.30 0.85
C VAL A 2 10.95 10.54 0.90
N GLY A 3 11.31 9.96 -0.23
CA GLY A 3 12.56 9.24 -0.46
C GLY A 3 12.85 9.13 -1.95
N HIS A 4 13.99 8.53 -2.30
CA HIS A 4 14.28 8.07 -3.66
C HIS A 4 15.36 7.01 -3.65
N TYR A 5 15.25 6.04 -4.56
CA TYR A 5 16.30 5.12 -4.92
C TYR A 5 17.23 5.75 -5.98
N ASP A 6 18.53 5.86 -5.65
CA ASP A 6 19.56 6.20 -6.62
C ASP A 6 20.17 4.93 -7.22
N ARG A 7 19.76 4.62 -8.45
CA ARG A 7 20.26 3.48 -9.22
C ARG A 7 21.77 3.51 -9.48
N ARG A 8 22.39 4.68 -9.65
CA ARG A 8 23.84 4.79 -9.92
C ARG A 8 24.66 4.44 -8.69
N LEU A 9 24.16 4.83 -7.52
CA LEU A 9 24.83 4.59 -6.23
C LEU A 9 24.32 3.32 -5.55
N ASN A 10 23.30 2.66 -6.10
CA ASN A 10 22.62 1.51 -5.51
C ASN A 10 22.25 1.78 -4.04
N THR A 11 21.65 2.94 -3.78
CA THR A 11 21.39 3.45 -2.43
C THR A 11 19.98 4.02 -2.36
N ILE A 12 19.24 3.67 -1.30
CA ILE A 12 17.95 4.28 -0.98
C ILE A 12 18.18 5.44 -0.01
N TYR A 13 17.66 6.62 -0.36
CA TYR A 13 17.67 7.81 0.48
C TYR A 13 16.28 8.05 1.07
N ILE A 14 16.22 8.34 2.37
CA ILE A 14 14.99 8.58 3.12
C ILE A 14 15.16 9.88 3.90
N ASP A 15 14.10 10.68 3.99
CA ASP A 15 14.14 11.88 4.85
C ASP A 15 14.06 11.50 6.34
N PRO A 16 15.13 11.73 7.13
CA PRO A 16 15.18 11.33 8.53
C PRO A 16 14.22 12.13 9.43
N ARG A 17 13.61 13.20 8.93
CA ARG A 17 12.68 14.06 9.68
C ARG A 17 11.24 13.52 9.66
N THR A 18 10.97 12.51 8.84
CA THR A 18 9.65 11.88 8.74
C THR A 18 9.42 10.85 9.85
N SER A 19 8.15 10.50 10.10
CA SER A 19 7.78 9.49 11.11
C SER A 19 8.31 8.10 10.72
N CYS A 20 8.54 7.21 11.70
CA CYS A 20 8.95 5.83 11.43
C CYS A 20 7.98 5.11 10.47
N ARG A 21 6.68 5.37 10.61
CA ARG A 21 5.62 4.90 9.71
C ARG A 21 5.84 5.33 8.26
N THR A 22 6.04 6.62 8.03
CA THR A 22 6.32 7.17 6.70
C THR A 22 7.65 6.67 6.14
N GLN A 23 8.67 6.50 6.99
CA GLN A 23 9.96 5.91 6.59
C GLN A 23 9.78 4.46 6.14
N ARG A 24 9.02 3.65 6.88
CA ARG A 24 8.70 2.25 6.53
C ARG A 24 7.99 2.16 5.18
N CYS A 25 6.96 2.99 4.97
CA CYS A 25 6.23 3.05 3.70
C CYS A 25 7.16 3.44 2.54
N THR A 26 7.99 4.48 2.75
CA THR A 26 8.96 4.96 1.76
C THR A 26 10.01 3.89 1.43
N ILE A 27 10.54 3.17 2.42
CA ILE A 27 11.52 2.10 2.20
C ILE A 27 10.96 1.03 1.27
N VAL A 28 9.72 0.58 1.50
CA VAL A 28 9.11 -0.46 0.68
C VAL A 28 8.89 0.01 -0.76
N HIS A 29 8.45 1.26 -0.94
CA HIS A 29 8.30 1.88 -2.27
C HIS A 29 9.62 1.94 -3.03
N GLU A 30 10.68 2.46 -2.41
CA GLU A 30 11.99 2.54 -3.05
C GLU A 30 12.63 1.17 -3.28
N LEU A 31 12.32 0.18 -2.43
CA LEU A 31 12.78 -1.20 -2.62
C LEU A 31 12.15 -1.81 -3.89
N ILE A 32 10.88 -1.53 -4.17
CA ILE A 32 10.22 -2.01 -5.39
C ILE A 32 10.86 -1.36 -6.63
N HIS A 33 11.15 -0.05 -6.60
CA HIS A 33 11.91 0.57 -7.68
C HIS A 33 13.28 -0.09 -7.91
N TRP A 34 13.96 -0.49 -6.83
CA TRP A 34 15.22 -1.24 -6.92
C TRP A 34 15.02 -2.63 -7.53
N GLU A 35 14.02 -3.40 -7.09
CA GLU A 35 13.72 -4.74 -7.57
C GLU A 35 13.34 -4.77 -9.06
N ASP A 36 12.55 -3.79 -9.50
CA ASP A 36 12.12 -3.66 -10.90
C ASP A 36 13.18 -3.03 -11.80
N ASP A 37 14.34 -2.65 -11.25
CA ASP A 37 15.41 -1.92 -11.92
C ASP A 37 14.88 -0.66 -12.64
N ASP A 38 13.96 0.04 -11.98
CA ASP A 38 13.31 1.21 -12.54
C ASP A 38 14.33 2.33 -12.74
N GLY A 39 14.49 2.75 -13.99
CA GLY A 39 15.29 3.91 -14.39
C GLY A 39 14.39 4.99 -14.99
N PRO A 40 14.79 6.27 -14.94
CA PRO A 40 14.01 7.36 -15.52
C PRO A 40 13.73 7.12 -17.01
N CYS A 41 12.46 7.22 -17.41
CA CYS A 41 12.07 7.21 -18.81
C CYS A 41 11.96 8.64 -19.33
N ALA A 42 12.25 8.86 -20.62
CA ALA A 42 12.09 10.17 -21.27
C ALA A 42 10.61 10.58 -21.47
N ASN A 43 9.66 9.73 -21.05
CA ASN A 43 8.23 9.91 -21.27
C ASN A 43 7.52 9.97 -19.90
N ASP A 44 6.94 11.14 -19.60
CA ASP A 44 6.26 11.40 -18.33
C ASP A 44 5.05 10.51 -18.09
N TRP A 45 4.32 10.12 -19.15
CA TRP A 45 3.20 9.19 -19.03
C TRP A 45 3.66 7.79 -18.60
N LEU A 46 4.80 7.33 -19.14
CA LEU A 46 5.39 6.05 -18.71
C LEU A 46 5.91 6.12 -17.28
N ASN A 47 6.52 7.24 -16.87
CA ASN A 47 6.95 7.43 -15.49
C ASN A 47 5.75 7.40 -14.53
N ASN A 48 4.68 8.16 -14.81
CA ASN A 48 3.48 8.17 -13.97
C ASN A 48 2.84 6.77 -13.85
N LYS A 49 2.76 6.03 -14.96
CA LYS A 49 2.23 4.66 -14.93
C LYS A 49 3.09 3.73 -14.06
N ARG A 50 4.41 3.91 -14.06
CA ARG A 50 5.33 3.15 -13.19
C ARG A 50 5.13 3.52 -11.73
N GLU A 51 5.10 4.81 -11.40
CA GLU A 51 4.85 5.27 -10.02
C GLU A 51 3.54 4.68 -9.47
N LEU A 52 2.44 4.76 -10.24
CA LEU A 52 1.17 4.16 -9.82
C LEU A 52 1.26 2.65 -9.59
N ARG A 53 2.03 1.93 -10.43
CA ARG A 53 2.27 0.49 -10.25
C ARG A 53 3.09 0.21 -9.00
N VAL A 54 4.11 1.01 -8.72
CA VAL A 54 4.97 0.88 -7.54
C VAL A 54 4.20 1.22 -6.27
N GLU A 55 3.37 2.27 -6.27
CA GLU A 55 2.50 2.59 -5.13
C GLU A 55 1.49 1.47 -4.86
N ALA A 56 0.87 0.92 -5.91
CA ALA A 56 -0.10 -0.17 -5.76
C ALA A 56 0.56 -1.44 -5.19
N GLU A 57 1.75 -1.78 -5.68
CA GLU A 57 2.54 -2.89 -5.14
C GLU A 57 3.00 -2.64 -3.70
N THR A 58 3.39 -1.40 -3.38
CA THR A 58 3.73 -0.99 -2.01
C THR A 58 2.55 -1.22 -1.07
N ALA A 59 1.35 -0.78 -1.48
CA ALA A 59 0.14 -0.96 -0.71
C ALA A 59 -0.16 -2.45 -0.47
N ARG A 60 -0.02 -3.31 -1.49
CA ARG A 60 -0.23 -4.77 -1.36
C ARG A 60 0.79 -5.45 -0.45
N ARG A 61 2.07 -5.05 -0.51
CA ARG A 61 3.11 -5.63 0.36
C ARG A 61 2.95 -5.25 1.81
N LEU A 62 2.45 -4.04 2.08
CA LEU A 62 2.24 -3.55 3.43
C LEU A 62 0.90 -3.99 4.03
N ILE A 63 -0.11 -4.22 3.18
CA ILE A 63 -1.49 -4.51 3.59
C ILE A 63 -1.95 -5.78 2.85
N SER A 64 -1.80 -6.92 3.50
CA SER A 64 -2.28 -8.20 2.97
C SER A 64 -3.80 -8.22 2.87
N ILE A 65 -4.35 -9.15 2.09
CA ILE A 65 -5.82 -9.33 2.01
C ILE A 65 -6.42 -9.66 3.38
N ASP A 66 -5.75 -10.48 4.20
CA ASP A 66 -6.20 -10.79 5.56
C ASP A 66 -6.27 -9.52 6.44
N ALA A 67 -5.29 -8.63 6.29
CA ALA A 67 -5.29 -7.35 7.01
C ALA A 67 -6.43 -6.43 6.53
N VAL A 68 -6.78 -6.47 5.23
CA VAL A 68 -7.94 -5.75 4.70
C VAL A 68 -9.22 -6.28 5.33
N VAL A 69 -9.44 -7.59 5.35
CA VAL A 69 -10.63 -8.21 5.96
C VAL A 69 -10.72 -7.83 7.44
N ASP A 70 -9.65 -8.04 8.21
CA ASP A 70 -9.60 -7.67 9.63
C ASP A 70 -9.89 -6.17 9.84
N GLY A 71 -9.22 -5.29 9.09
CA GLY A 71 -9.41 -3.85 9.20
C GLY A 71 -10.85 -3.42 8.88
N LEU A 72 -11.49 -3.99 7.85
CA LEU A 72 -12.86 -3.66 7.50
C LEU A 72 -13.90 -4.12 8.53
N LEU A 73 -13.58 -5.12 9.35
CA LEU A 73 -14.44 -5.57 10.45
C LEU A 73 -14.37 -4.65 11.68
N TRP A 74 -13.21 -4.02 11.92
CA TRP A 74 -12.94 -3.31 13.18
C TRP A 74 -12.81 -1.79 13.05
N CYS A 75 -12.49 -1.28 11.86
CA CYS A 75 -12.24 0.15 11.64
C CYS A 75 -13.39 0.82 10.88
N ILE A 76 -13.65 2.07 11.22
CA ILE A 76 -14.78 2.85 10.68
C ILE A 76 -14.37 3.68 9.46
N ASP A 77 -13.12 4.13 9.41
CA ASP A 77 -12.63 5.01 8.35
C ASP A 77 -11.17 4.75 7.96
N HIS A 78 -10.71 5.44 6.90
CA HIS A 78 -9.36 5.29 6.38
C HIS A 78 -8.26 5.74 7.35
N SER A 79 -8.57 6.64 8.29
CA SER A 79 -7.61 7.10 9.29
C SER A 79 -7.37 6.02 10.33
N GLU A 80 -8.44 5.39 10.81
CA GLU A 80 -8.34 4.23 11.72
C GLU A 80 -7.62 3.06 11.06
N LEU A 81 -7.94 2.75 9.79
CA LEU A 81 -7.22 1.71 9.03
C LEU A 81 -5.72 2.03 8.91
N ALA A 82 -5.37 3.30 8.64
CA ALA A 82 -3.98 3.71 8.52
C ALA A 82 -3.22 3.59 9.85
N GLU A 83 -3.87 3.88 10.98
CA GLU A 83 -3.31 3.68 12.30
C GLU A 83 -3.18 2.18 12.64
N HIS A 84 -4.21 1.39 12.36
CA HIS A 84 -4.23 -0.06 12.60
C HIS A 84 -3.13 -0.81 11.83
N TRP A 85 -2.90 -0.46 10.57
CA TRP A 85 -1.87 -1.08 9.73
C TRP A 85 -0.49 -0.39 9.81
N ASP A 86 -0.37 0.68 10.60
CA ASP A 86 0.80 1.55 10.71
C ASP A 86 1.32 2.03 9.34
N VAL A 87 0.43 2.55 8.48
CA VAL A 87 0.73 3.03 7.12
C VAL A 87 0.30 4.48 6.89
N ASP A 88 0.75 5.09 5.80
CA ASP A 88 0.21 6.37 5.34
C ASP A 88 -1.21 6.18 4.76
N VAL A 89 -2.12 7.13 5.03
CA VAL A 89 -3.54 7.05 4.59
C VAL A 89 -3.69 6.88 3.07
N HIS A 90 -2.80 7.47 2.28
CA HIS A 90 -2.79 7.30 0.81
C HIS A 90 -2.68 5.83 0.40
N LEU A 91 -1.87 5.03 1.11
CA LEU A 91 -1.73 3.60 0.82
C LEU A 91 -2.98 2.80 1.18
N VAL A 92 -3.72 3.22 2.21
CA VAL A 92 -5.04 2.63 2.51
C VAL A 92 -5.99 2.83 1.34
N MET A 93 -6.13 4.09 0.90
CA MET A 93 -7.03 4.43 -0.21
C MET A 93 -6.66 3.67 -1.47
N LEU A 94 -5.38 3.65 -1.81
CA LEU A 94 -4.90 2.94 -2.99
C LEU A 94 -5.12 1.43 -2.87
N ARG A 95 -4.87 0.83 -1.70
CA ARG A 95 -5.09 -0.60 -1.47
C ARG A 95 -6.53 -1.01 -1.76
N LEU A 96 -7.48 -0.19 -1.33
CA LEU A 96 -8.91 -0.39 -1.53
C LEU A 96 -9.33 -0.12 -2.98
N GLU A 97 -8.68 0.82 -3.68
CA GLU A 97 -8.94 1.12 -5.09
C GLU A 97 -8.47 0.01 -6.04
N VAL A 98 -7.38 -0.69 -5.69
CA VAL A 98 -6.74 -1.69 -6.56
C VAL A 98 -7.00 -3.14 -6.14
N LEU A 99 -8.09 -3.39 -5.40
CA LEU A 99 -8.55 -4.73 -5.05
C LEU A 99 -8.86 -5.53 -6.33
N THR A 100 -8.27 -6.73 -6.42
CA THR A 100 -8.60 -7.65 -7.51
C THR A 100 -10.00 -8.25 -7.31
N ASP A 101 -10.60 -8.78 -8.38
CA ASP A 101 -11.91 -9.45 -8.30
C ASP A 101 -11.90 -10.58 -7.26
N GLU A 102 -10.82 -11.38 -7.21
CA GLU A 102 -10.66 -12.45 -6.22
C GLU A 102 -10.58 -11.91 -4.78
N GLU A 103 -9.90 -10.79 -4.56
CA GLU A 103 -9.83 -10.13 -3.26
C GLU A 103 -11.19 -9.56 -2.84
N GLN A 104 -11.95 -9.00 -3.78
CA GLN A 104 -13.32 -8.53 -3.52
C GLN A 104 -14.22 -9.69 -3.11
N ASP A 105 -14.16 -10.83 -3.82
CA ASP A 105 -14.91 -12.03 -3.48
C ASP A 105 -14.57 -12.54 -2.07
N ILE A 106 -13.28 -12.52 -1.68
CA ILE A 106 -12.82 -12.88 -0.33
C ILE A 106 -13.43 -11.93 0.71
N ILE A 107 -13.37 -10.62 0.49
CA ILE A 107 -13.90 -9.63 1.43
C ILE A 107 -15.41 -9.82 1.61
N THR A 108 -16.17 -9.92 0.52
CA THR A 108 -17.62 -10.15 0.59
C THR A 108 -17.94 -11.42 1.37
N PHE A 109 -17.22 -12.52 1.12
CA PHE A 109 -17.45 -13.77 1.83
C PHE A 109 -17.26 -13.64 3.36
N PHE A 110 -16.21 -12.97 3.83
CA PHE A 110 -15.94 -12.84 5.27
C PHE A 110 -16.79 -11.79 5.97
N VAL A 111 -17.04 -10.65 5.31
CA VAL A 111 -17.85 -9.58 5.91
C VAL A 111 -19.32 -10.01 6.03
N ASP A 112 -19.88 -10.68 5.01
CA ASP A 112 -21.25 -11.18 5.06
C ASP A 112 -21.41 -12.31 6.11
N ALA A 113 -20.39 -13.15 6.28
CA ALA A 113 -20.42 -14.24 7.27
C ALA A 113 -20.44 -13.74 8.72
N GLU A 114 -19.78 -12.62 9.02
CA GLU A 114 -19.81 -12.01 10.36
C GLU A 114 -21.18 -11.36 10.64
N GLU A 115 -21.84 -10.75 9.64
CA GLU A 115 -23.21 -10.23 9.82
C GLU A 115 -24.20 -11.35 10.17
N GLU A 116 -24.09 -12.53 9.55
CA GLU A 116 -24.95 -13.67 9.89
C GLU A 116 -24.69 -14.21 11.31
N PHE A 117 -23.45 -14.16 11.81
CA PHE A 117 -23.12 -14.65 13.14
C PHE A 117 -23.55 -13.71 14.27
N ILE A 118 -23.61 -12.39 14.01
CA ILE A 118 -24.07 -11.39 15.00
C ILE A 118 -25.61 -11.37 15.12
N VAL A 119 -26.34 -11.83 14.10
CA VAL A 119 -27.82 -11.78 14.04
C VAL A 119 -28.50 -13.11 14.42
N ALA A 120 -27.73 -14.19 14.62
CA ALA A 120 -28.21 -15.53 15.04
C ALA A 120 -28.23 -15.74 16.56
#